data_AF-A0A6G4ZVX2-F1
#
_entry.id   AF-A0A6G4ZVX2-F1
#
_cell.length_a   1.000
_cell.length_b   1.000
_cell.length_c   1.000
_cell.angle_alpha   90.00
_cell.angle_beta   90.00
_cell.angle_gamma   90.00
#
_symmetry.space_group_name_H-M   'P 1'
#
loop_
_entity.id
_entity.type
_entity.pdbx_description
1 polymer ?
#
loop_
_entity_poly.entity_id
_entity_poly.type
_entity_poly.pdbx_seq_one_letter_code
_entity_poly.pdbx_strand_id
1 'polypeptide(L)'
;IYRVRTANTQEVAFASLKQLRQHDWLKSFLKQTHNIQNSIQKQVRPIASAANALKRSVEFAFSELETLFSGFKMPGRLESLLSVKVLETLLFKPSQPGTALGQYSVVGMEGNFAAAEAIVEYQKKLTHTAYFADILLAGSQSPNDAVFKNWQDFLLALEPLAQEKKMPLQQILRVKEVIKVLQQANILPVYMTLFFDNSQSDPLLVLENLLASFPKKDEKVLFEILKQQKAISKENLSGFSHPDTFEKAFESLQVKQKQILREGAFQGLLTRENWNDASSPVRFTALEMMKDFTDTFDLAIKAMKASPHFTEEQKVQLFKRMLMPYFSLLQELTDKVLPPDAFNRISDQVYAIERILESRSDTDPEQLRPSADFSVAAAAFGSGAMFDIHLPAYLEDVFTLIHQNLLAV
;
A
#
# COMPACT_ATOMS: atom_id res chain seq x y z
N ILE A 1 25.46 -1.42 3.53
CA ILE A 1 26.11 -0.34 4.32
C ILE A 1 27.60 -0.63 4.35
N TYR A 2 28.42 0.27 3.81
CA TYR A 2 29.87 0.06 3.64
C TYR A 2 30.54 -0.12 5.01
N ARG A 3 30.88 -1.37 5.32
CA ARG A 3 31.88 -1.67 6.34
C ARG A 3 33.22 -1.60 5.62
N VAL A 4 33.93 -0.48 5.77
CA VAL A 4 35.35 -0.42 5.45
C VAL A 4 36.06 -1.21 6.55
N ARG A 5 36.11 -2.53 6.38
CA ARG A 5 36.70 -3.48 7.33
C ARG A 5 38.05 -4.00 6.86
N THR A 6 38.31 -3.88 5.56
CA THR A 6 39.52 -4.36 4.89
C THR A 6 39.98 -3.32 3.90
N ALA A 7 41.27 -3.29 3.60
CA ALA A 7 41.82 -2.41 2.55
C ALA A 7 41.05 -2.56 1.21
N ASN A 8 40.58 -3.77 0.90
CA ASN A 8 39.80 -4.05 -0.31
C ASN A 8 38.39 -3.43 -0.28
N THR A 9 37.67 -3.46 0.85
CA THR A 9 36.36 -2.78 0.97
C THR A 9 36.52 -1.26 0.95
N GLN A 10 37.66 -0.77 1.44
CA GLN A 10 38.04 0.64 1.35
C GLN A 10 38.25 1.07 -0.11
N GLU A 11 39.03 0.30 -0.86
CA GLU A 11 39.36 0.56 -2.27
C GLU A 11 38.12 0.52 -3.17
N VAL A 12 37.24 -0.48 -3.01
CA VAL A 12 35.99 -0.57 -3.77
C VAL A 12 35.04 0.59 -3.47
N ALA A 13 34.90 0.97 -2.19
CA ALA A 13 34.11 2.14 -1.81
C ALA A 13 34.71 3.41 -2.43
N PHE A 14 36.03 3.57 -2.38
CA PHE A 14 36.74 4.71 -2.94
C PHE A 14 36.62 4.83 -4.46
N ALA A 15 36.71 3.71 -5.19
CA ALA A 15 36.49 3.69 -6.63
C ALA A 15 35.06 4.14 -6.99
N SER A 16 34.06 3.61 -6.25
CA SER A 16 32.64 3.98 -6.43
C SER A 16 32.40 5.47 -6.18
N LEU A 17 33.05 6.05 -5.17
CA LEU A 17 32.91 7.47 -4.82
C LEU A 17 33.57 8.40 -5.84
N LYS A 18 34.74 8.02 -6.35
CA LYS A 18 35.41 8.75 -7.42
C LYS A 18 34.56 8.76 -8.69
N GLN A 19 33.95 7.61 -9.02
CA GLN A 19 33.01 7.50 -10.12
C GLN A 19 31.78 8.39 -9.91
N LEU A 20 31.18 8.37 -8.71
CA LEU A 20 30.03 9.22 -8.38
C LEU A 20 30.34 10.72 -8.47
N ARG A 21 31.52 11.16 -8.00
CA ARG A 21 31.96 12.57 -8.08
C ARG A 21 32.14 13.05 -9.52
N GLN A 22 32.63 12.17 -10.39
CA GLN A 22 32.89 12.49 -11.79
C GLN A 22 31.66 12.33 -12.68
N HIS A 23 30.60 11.71 -12.17
CA HIS A 23 29.40 11.43 -12.94
C HIS A 23 28.66 12.72 -13.30
N ASP A 24 28.19 12.81 -14.55
CA ASP A 24 27.57 14.03 -15.08
C ASP A 24 26.24 14.41 -14.40
N TRP A 25 25.65 13.50 -13.62
CA TRP A 25 24.45 13.78 -12.84
C TRP A 25 24.75 14.83 -11.77
N LEU A 26 25.93 14.81 -11.12
CA LEU A 26 26.23 15.73 -10.02
C LEU A 26 26.33 17.15 -10.57
N LYS A 27 26.93 17.31 -11.76
CA LYS A 27 26.94 18.57 -12.51
C LYS A 27 25.53 19.00 -12.88
N SER A 28 24.70 18.07 -13.37
CA SER A 28 23.31 18.33 -13.74
C SER A 28 22.44 18.74 -12.54
N PHE A 29 22.59 18.05 -11.40
CA PHE A 29 21.91 18.34 -10.14
C PHE A 29 22.31 19.69 -9.59
N LEU A 30 23.61 20.02 -9.56
CA LEU A 30 24.08 21.34 -9.13
C LEU A 30 23.53 22.45 -10.04
N LYS A 31 23.48 22.23 -11.35
CA LYS A 31 22.88 23.15 -12.32
C LYS A 31 21.37 23.31 -12.12
N GLN A 32 20.63 22.22 -11.93
CA GLN A 32 19.19 22.25 -11.68
C GLN A 32 18.85 22.90 -10.34
N THR A 33 19.60 22.60 -9.28
CA THR A 33 19.47 23.21 -7.96
C THR A 33 19.66 24.72 -8.05
N HIS A 34 20.66 25.18 -8.81
CA HIS A 34 20.85 26.61 -9.08
C HIS A 34 19.66 27.22 -9.82
N ASN A 35 19.12 26.54 -10.84
CA ASN A 35 17.94 27.02 -11.58
C ASN A 35 16.69 27.10 -10.69
N ILE A 36 16.48 26.11 -9.81
CA ILE A 36 15.38 26.05 -8.85
C ILE A 36 15.48 27.20 -7.84
N GLN A 37 16.69 27.48 -7.33
CA GLN A 37 16.94 28.58 -6.40
C GLN A 37 16.67 29.96 -7.01
N ASN A 38 16.94 30.11 -8.30
CA ASN A 38 16.69 31.34 -9.02
C ASN A 38 15.22 31.51 -9.44
N SER A 39 14.36 30.51 -9.21
CA SER A 39 12.91 30.60 -9.45
C SER A 39 12.22 31.35 -8.30
N ILE A 40 11.43 32.38 -8.64
CA ILE A 40 10.75 33.26 -7.67
C ILE A 40 9.44 32.64 -7.14
N GLN A 41 9.02 31.48 -7.65
CA GLN A 41 7.73 30.88 -7.29
C GLN A 41 7.70 30.36 -5.84
N LYS A 42 6.69 30.79 -5.06
CA LYS A 42 6.51 30.36 -3.66
C LYS A 42 6.44 28.84 -3.49
N GLN A 43 5.85 28.12 -4.44
CA GLN A 43 5.71 26.66 -4.43
C GLN A 43 7.06 25.92 -4.58
N VAL A 44 8.11 26.61 -5.04
CA VAL A 44 9.44 26.05 -5.28
C VAL A 44 10.34 26.17 -4.04
N ARG A 45 9.92 26.92 -3.00
CA ARG A 45 10.75 27.15 -1.80
C ARG A 45 11.07 25.88 -0.98
N PRO A 46 10.11 24.98 -0.67
CA PRO A 46 10.43 23.74 0.06
C PRO A 46 11.43 22.88 -0.71
N ILE A 47 11.21 22.77 -2.02
CA ILE A 47 12.07 22.07 -2.97
C ILE A 47 13.49 22.69 -2.98
N ALA A 48 13.60 24.02 -3.07
CA ALA A 48 14.88 24.71 -3.09
C ALA A 48 15.64 24.52 -1.76
N SER A 49 14.92 24.45 -0.64
CA SER A 49 15.47 24.15 0.67
C SER A 49 16.00 22.72 0.75
N ALA A 50 15.20 21.74 0.33
CA ALA A 50 15.60 20.33 0.28
C ALA A 50 16.81 20.11 -0.65
N ALA A 51 16.81 20.73 -1.84
CA ALA A 51 17.92 20.65 -2.78
C ALA A 51 19.21 21.28 -2.22
N ASN A 52 19.10 22.38 -1.46
CA ASN A 52 20.23 22.99 -0.76
C ASN A 52 20.77 22.11 0.37
N ALA A 53 19.89 21.56 1.20
CA ALA A 53 20.27 20.63 2.26
C ALA A 53 21.00 19.43 1.66
N LEU A 54 20.47 18.86 0.58
CA LEU A 54 21.11 17.77 -0.15
C LEU A 54 22.49 18.17 -0.69
N LYS A 55 22.60 19.31 -1.37
CA LYS A 55 23.88 19.83 -1.86
C LYS A 55 24.92 19.93 -0.74
N ARG A 56 24.56 20.52 0.40
CA ARG A 56 25.47 20.64 1.56
C ARG A 56 25.87 19.27 2.11
N SER A 57 24.93 18.33 2.23
CA SER A 57 25.22 16.96 2.67
C SER A 57 26.13 16.22 1.68
N VAL A 58 25.98 16.45 0.37
CA VAL A 58 26.86 15.90 -0.68
C VAL A 58 28.27 16.47 -0.56
N GLU A 59 28.39 17.79 -0.46
CA GLU A 59 29.67 18.50 -0.35
C GLU A 59 30.40 18.12 0.95
N PHE A 60 29.67 18.07 2.06
CA PHE A 60 30.18 17.59 3.34
C PHE A 60 30.67 16.14 3.22
N ALA A 61 29.89 15.26 2.58
CA ALA A 61 30.28 13.88 2.42
C ALA A 61 31.56 13.71 1.61
N PHE A 62 31.72 14.45 0.51
CA PHE A 62 32.96 14.45 -0.26
C PHE A 62 34.13 15.04 0.52
N SER A 63 33.92 16.09 1.31
CA SER A 63 34.96 16.73 2.13
C SER A 63 35.45 15.82 3.26
N GLU A 64 34.54 15.13 3.95
CA GLU A 64 34.89 14.15 4.98
C GLU A 64 35.73 13.01 4.38
N LEU A 65 35.36 12.56 3.16
CA LEU A 65 36.12 11.56 2.42
C LEU A 65 37.51 12.05 2.01
N GLU A 66 37.65 13.27 1.51
CA GLU A 66 38.95 13.88 1.21
C GLU A 66 39.85 13.96 2.44
N THR A 67 39.26 14.30 3.59
CA THR A 67 39.97 14.32 4.87
C THR A 67 40.46 12.92 5.24
N LEU A 68 39.63 11.89 5.05
CA LEU A 68 40.01 10.49 5.24
C LEU A 68 41.09 10.02 4.24
N PHE A 69 41.04 10.49 2.99
CA PHE A 69 42.06 10.21 1.97
C PHE A 69 43.41 10.84 2.31
N SER A 70 43.43 11.95 3.08
CA SER A 70 44.63 12.71 3.42
C SER A 70 45.45 12.18 4.61
N GLY A 71 45.05 11.04 5.21
CA GLY A 71 45.91 10.26 6.13
C GLY A 71 45.84 10.63 7.61
N PHE A 72 44.90 11.48 8.05
CA PHE A 72 44.67 11.70 9.48
C PHE A 72 43.85 10.54 10.08
N LYS A 73 44.27 10.05 11.26
CA LYS A 73 43.68 8.95 12.04
C LYS A 73 42.18 8.80 11.81
N MET A 74 41.76 7.60 11.39
CA MET A 74 40.34 7.25 11.23
C MET A 74 39.54 7.65 12.48
N PRO A 75 38.61 8.62 12.39
CA PRO A 75 37.43 8.53 13.24
C PRO A 75 36.61 7.33 12.74
N GLY A 76 35.92 6.65 13.65
CA GLY A 76 35.02 5.56 13.29
C GLY A 76 33.95 5.98 12.27
N ARG A 77 33.30 4.98 11.67
CA ARG A 77 32.09 5.04 10.81
C ARG A 77 32.02 6.19 9.80
N LEU A 78 32.00 5.83 8.52
CA LEU A 78 31.84 6.74 7.39
C LEU A 78 30.39 7.21 7.26
N GLU A 79 29.92 8.02 8.21
CA GLU A 79 28.54 8.51 8.30
C GLU A 79 28.12 9.25 7.04
N SER A 80 29.00 10.08 6.50
CA SER A 80 28.85 10.78 5.23
C SER A 80 28.59 9.90 4.01
N LEU A 81 29.00 8.61 4.02
CA LEU A 81 28.73 7.70 2.91
C LEU A 81 27.29 7.23 2.82
N LEU A 82 26.52 7.34 3.90
CA LEU A 82 25.09 7.03 3.88
C LEU A 82 24.33 8.02 3.00
N SER A 83 24.68 9.31 3.08
CA SER A 83 24.17 10.35 2.19
C SER A 83 24.50 10.07 0.73
N VAL A 84 25.65 9.43 0.46
CA VAL A 84 26.03 9.03 -0.91
C VAL A 84 25.19 7.87 -1.45
N LYS A 85 24.85 6.86 -0.63
CA LYS A 85 23.99 5.74 -1.08
C LYS A 85 22.55 6.18 -1.36
N VAL A 86 22.09 7.18 -0.62
CA VAL A 86 20.81 7.84 -0.86
C VAL A 86 20.82 8.53 -2.21
N LEU A 87 21.88 9.28 -2.51
CA LEU A 87 22.06 9.88 -3.83
C LEU A 87 22.04 8.79 -4.89
N GLU A 88 22.80 7.71 -4.75
CA GLU A 88 22.76 6.59 -5.68
C GLU A 88 21.32 6.04 -5.87
N THR A 89 20.55 5.90 -4.79
CA THR A 89 19.16 5.41 -4.86
C THR A 89 18.22 6.41 -5.55
N LEU A 90 18.40 7.71 -5.29
CA LEU A 90 17.70 8.80 -5.97
C LEU A 90 18.01 8.86 -7.47
N LEU A 91 19.21 8.43 -7.85
CA LEU A 91 19.76 8.63 -9.20
C LEU A 91 19.63 7.43 -10.11
N PHE A 92 19.65 6.21 -9.54
CA PHE A 92 19.69 4.96 -10.29
C PHE A 92 18.41 4.12 -10.12
N LYS A 93 17.36 4.64 -9.48
CA LYS A 93 16.06 3.96 -9.48
C LYS A 93 15.51 3.96 -10.92
N PRO A 94 15.28 2.80 -11.55
CA PRO A 94 14.77 2.76 -12.91
C PRO A 94 13.42 3.47 -12.98
N SER A 95 13.27 4.38 -13.95
CA SER A 95 12.01 5.06 -14.21
C SER A 95 10.90 4.04 -14.42
N GLN A 96 9.75 4.22 -13.78
CA GLN A 96 8.59 3.41 -14.11
C GLN A 96 8.23 3.63 -15.59
N PRO A 97 7.91 2.55 -16.35
CA PRO A 97 7.55 2.67 -17.75
C PRO A 97 6.38 3.67 -17.93
N GLY A 98 6.55 4.65 -18.83
CA GLY A 98 5.50 5.64 -19.15
C GLY A 98 5.69 7.04 -18.54
N THR A 99 6.69 7.27 -17.69
CA THR A 99 7.01 8.61 -17.16
C THR A 99 8.01 9.36 -18.04
N ALA A 100 7.56 9.81 -19.22
CA ALA A 100 8.36 10.74 -20.02
C ALA A 100 8.46 12.10 -19.28
N LEU A 101 9.68 12.60 -19.09
CA LEU A 101 10.07 13.89 -18.47
C LEU A 101 10.26 14.00 -16.94
N GLY A 102 10.27 12.89 -16.18
CA GLY A 102 10.41 12.93 -14.71
C GLY A 102 11.64 12.24 -14.11
N GLN A 103 12.75 12.05 -14.85
CA GLN A 103 13.89 11.25 -14.38
C GLN A 103 14.54 11.75 -13.08
N TYR A 104 14.22 12.96 -12.65
CA TYR A 104 14.40 13.45 -11.27
C TYR A 104 13.17 14.22 -10.86
N SER A 105 12.03 13.53 -10.71
CA SER A 105 10.80 14.18 -10.24
C SER A 105 11.09 14.87 -8.92
N VAL A 106 11.19 16.19 -9.01
CA VAL A 106 11.35 17.12 -7.89
C VAL A 106 10.29 16.84 -6.81
N VAL A 107 9.13 16.35 -7.23
CA VAL A 107 7.99 15.95 -6.39
C VAL A 107 8.34 14.79 -5.45
N GLY A 108 9.31 13.94 -5.78
CA GLY A 108 9.76 12.83 -4.94
C GLY A 108 11.07 13.09 -4.19
N MET A 109 11.79 14.19 -4.47
CA MET A 109 13.10 14.45 -3.86
C MET A 109 13.01 14.66 -2.34
N GLU A 110 12.02 15.42 -1.88
CA GLU A 110 11.85 15.74 -0.46
C GLU A 110 11.61 14.47 0.37
N GLY A 111 10.68 13.60 -0.04
CA GLY A 111 10.40 12.36 0.67
C GLY A 111 11.57 11.38 0.68
N ASN A 112 12.29 11.25 -0.44
CA ASN A 112 13.49 10.41 -0.51
C ASN A 112 14.64 10.98 0.34
N PHE A 113 14.74 12.31 0.48
CA PHE A 113 15.72 12.96 1.34
C PHE A 113 15.38 12.82 2.83
N ALA A 114 14.11 13.02 3.20
CA ALA A 114 13.66 12.77 4.57
C ALA A 114 13.92 11.30 4.98
N ALA A 115 13.66 10.36 4.08
CA ALA A 115 13.98 8.95 4.24
C ALA A 115 15.49 8.69 4.46
N ALA A 116 16.33 9.39 3.71
CA ALA A 116 17.77 9.32 3.85
C ALA A 116 18.27 9.81 5.20
N GLU A 117 17.83 11.00 5.59
CA GLU A 117 18.16 11.59 6.88
C GLU A 117 17.71 10.68 8.01
N ALA A 118 16.50 10.11 7.93
CA ALA A 118 16.02 9.15 8.92
C ALA A 118 16.92 7.92 9.05
N ILE A 119 17.41 7.36 7.94
CA ILE A 119 18.38 6.24 7.96
C ILE A 119 19.71 6.67 8.57
N VAL A 120 20.22 7.84 8.22
CA VAL A 120 21.47 8.40 8.76
C VAL A 120 21.35 8.58 10.27
N GLU A 121 20.31 9.27 10.73
CA GLU A 121 20.06 9.52 12.15
C GLU A 121 19.85 8.21 12.92
N TYR A 122 19.16 7.24 12.33
CA TYR A 122 19.04 5.91 12.91
C TYR A 122 20.40 5.21 13.05
N GLN A 123 21.23 5.25 12.01
CA GLN A 123 22.55 4.62 12.03
C GLN A 123 23.49 5.29 13.04
N LYS A 124 23.43 6.61 13.22
CA LYS A 124 24.21 7.37 14.20
C LYS A 124 23.99 6.91 15.65
N LYS A 125 22.79 6.44 15.98
CA LYS A 125 22.45 5.92 17.32
C LYS A 125 23.13 4.58 17.66
N LEU A 126 23.75 3.92 16.68
CA LEU A 126 24.35 2.60 16.84
C LEU A 126 25.88 2.69 16.89
N THR A 127 26.57 1.65 17.36
CA THR A 127 28.05 1.51 17.24
C THR A 127 28.48 0.52 16.15
N HIS A 128 27.56 -0.31 15.65
CA HIS A 128 27.73 -1.23 14.52
C HIS A 128 26.80 -0.95 13.32
N THR A 129 27.12 -1.48 12.14
CA THR A 129 26.23 -1.42 10.97
C THR A 129 24.81 -1.84 11.31
N ALA A 130 23.84 -1.02 10.92
CA ALA A 130 22.42 -1.28 11.12
C ALA A 130 21.99 -2.52 10.33
N TYR A 131 21.29 -3.42 10.98
CA TYR A 131 20.69 -4.61 10.39
C TYR A 131 19.28 -4.32 9.85
N PHE A 132 18.57 -3.35 10.41
CA PHE A 132 17.16 -3.06 10.12
C PHE A 132 16.90 -1.71 9.45
N ALA A 133 17.94 -0.98 9.04
CA ALA A 133 17.79 0.33 8.39
C ALA A 133 16.94 0.31 7.10
N ASP A 134 16.92 -0.81 6.38
CA ASP A 134 16.14 -1.00 5.17
C ASP A 134 14.63 -1.13 5.42
N ILE A 135 14.23 -1.59 6.63
CA ILE A 135 12.82 -1.67 7.03
C ILE A 135 12.37 -0.51 7.90
N LEU A 136 13.28 0.32 8.40
CA LEU A 136 12.96 1.55 9.15
C LEU A 136 11.92 2.39 8.42
N LEU A 137 12.17 2.65 7.12
CA LEU A 137 11.33 3.52 6.30
C LEU A 137 9.97 2.93 5.97
N ALA A 138 9.81 1.61 6.07
CA ALA A 138 8.48 1.01 5.94
C ALA A 138 7.53 1.58 7.01
N GLY A 139 8.07 1.94 8.19
CA GLY A 139 7.31 2.57 9.26
C GLY A 139 6.89 4.02 9.02
N SER A 140 7.44 4.70 8.02
CA SER A 140 7.08 6.10 7.71
C SER A 140 5.62 6.27 7.26
N GLN A 141 4.96 5.17 6.90
CA GLN A 141 3.54 5.12 6.55
C GLN A 141 2.62 5.07 7.78
N SER A 142 3.17 5.06 8.99
CA SER A 142 2.41 5.04 10.24
C SER A 142 1.42 6.22 10.32
N PRO A 143 0.20 6.01 10.86
CA PRO A 143 -0.81 7.07 10.93
C PRO A 143 -0.48 8.16 11.95
N ASN A 144 0.46 7.93 12.87
CA ASN A 144 0.89 8.96 13.82
C ASN A 144 2.38 8.83 14.20
N ASP A 145 2.97 9.96 14.62
CA ASP A 145 4.40 10.05 14.94
C ASP A 145 4.81 9.18 16.14
N ALA A 146 3.89 8.93 17.08
CA ALA A 146 4.17 8.12 18.27
C ALA A 146 4.39 6.65 17.91
N VAL A 147 3.53 6.08 17.06
CA VAL A 147 3.64 4.71 16.55
C VAL A 147 4.91 4.57 15.70
N PHE A 148 5.24 5.56 14.86
CA PHE A 148 6.50 5.54 14.11
C PHE A 148 7.72 5.59 15.03
N LYS A 149 7.68 6.41 16.10
CA LYS A 149 8.74 6.45 17.10
C LYS A 149 8.89 5.12 17.83
N ASN A 150 7.80 4.50 18.25
CA ASN A 150 7.82 3.19 18.91
C ASN A 150 8.37 2.10 18.00
N TRP A 151 8.07 2.15 16.70
CA TRP A 151 8.70 1.31 15.69
C TRP A 151 10.21 1.54 15.59
N GLN A 152 10.65 2.81 15.55
CA GLN A 152 12.07 3.14 15.53
C GLN A 152 12.79 2.62 16.77
N ASP A 153 12.21 2.83 17.95
CA ASP A 153 12.78 2.41 19.23
C ASP A 153 12.83 0.87 19.33
N PHE A 154 11.80 0.17 18.84
CA PHE A 154 11.81 -1.29 18.70
C PHE A 154 12.97 -1.78 17.82
N LEU A 155 13.12 -1.21 16.62
CA LEU A 155 14.21 -1.60 15.72
C LEU A 155 15.58 -1.33 16.36
N LEU A 156 15.77 -0.16 16.99
CA LEU A 156 17.00 0.18 17.71
C LEU A 156 17.30 -0.81 18.84
N ALA A 157 16.28 -1.31 19.53
CA ALA A 157 16.45 -2.30 20.59
C ALA A 157 16.86 -3.68 20.05
N LEU A 158 16.49 -4.03 18.80
CA LEU A 158 16.91 -5.27 18.15
C LEU A 158 18.34 -5.23 17.59
N GLU A 159 18.86 -4.04 17.30
CA GLU A 159 20.18 -3.85 16.67
C GLU A 159 21.35 -4.48 17.47
N PRO A 160 21.48 -4.26 18.79
CA PRO A 160 22.51 -4.93 19.60
C PRO A 160 22.37 -6.46 19.58
N LEU A 161 21.15 -6.98 19.62
CA LEU A 161 20.87 -8.42 19.62
C LEU A 161 21.31 -9.08 18.30
N ALA A 162 21.07 -8.41 17.18
CA ALA A 162 21.55 -8.83 15.87
C ALA A 162 23.09 -8.78 15.78
N GLN A 163 23.71 -7.72 16.28
CA GLN A 163 25.16 -7.55 16.25
C GLN A 163 25.89 -8.57 17.14
N GLU A 164 25.35 -8.87 18.32
CA GLU A 164 25.87 -9.86 19.26
C GLU A 164 25.56 -11.30 18.84
N LYS A 165 24.86 -11.50 17.71
CA LYS A 165 24.41 -12.81 17.21
C LYS A 165 23.48 -13.55 18.18
N LYS A 166 22.86 -12.83 19.12
CA LYS A 166 21.77 -13.35 19.96
C LYS A 166 20.49 -13.56 19.14
N MET A 167 20.38 -12.87 18.01
CA MET A 167 19.37 -13.11 16.99
C MET A 167 19.99 -13.80 15.76
N PRO A 168 19.56 -15.03 15.40
CA PRO A 168 20.03 -15.71 14.20
C PRO A 168 19.72 -14.92 12.93
N LEU A 169 20.61 -14.98 11.93
CA LEU A 169 20.43 -14.29 10.65
C LEU A 169 19.10 -14.66 9.96
N GLN A 170 18.65 -15.91 10.09
CA GLN A 170 17.37 -16.35 9.55
C GLN A 170 16.19 -15.61 10.16
N GLN A 171 16.24 -15.27 11.45
CA GLN A 171 15.20 -14.51 12.13
C GLN A 171 15.19 -13.06 11.64
N ILE A 172 16.36 -12.43 11.46
CA ILE A 172 16.48 -11.09 10.86
C ILE A 172 15.87 -11.07 9.46
N LEU A 173 16.22 -12.04 8.61
CA LEU A 173 15.69 -12.14 7.25
C LEU A 173 14.19 -12.35 7.26
N ARG A 174 13.68 -13.15 8.19
CA ARG A 174 12.25 -13.40 8.33
C ARG A 174 11.48 -12.14 8.70
N VAL A 175 11.97 -11.31 9.63
CA VAL A 175 11.34 -10.03 9.96
C VAL A 175 11.23 -9.16 8.71
N LYS A 176 12.31 -9.04 7.95
CA LYS A 176 12.32 -8.23 6.73
C LYS A 176 11.31 -8.70 5.70
N GLU A 177 11.17 -10.01 5.54
CA GLU A 177 10.17 -10.62 4.68
C GLU A 177 8.75 -10.27 5.13
N VAL A 178 8.45 -10.44 6.43
CA VAL A 178 7.14 -10.10 7.01
C VAL A 178 6.79 -8.63 6.77
N ILE A 179 7.71 -7.70 7.05
CA ILE A 179 7.48 -6.26 6.84
C ILE A 179 7.27 -5.94 5.36
N LYS A 180 8.03 -6.56 4.46
CA LYS A 180 7.86 -6.37 3.02
C LYS A 180 6.48 -6.83 2.56
N VAL A 181 6.00 -7.96 3.08
CA VAL A 181 4.68 -8.51 2.78
C VAL A 181 3.57 -7.59 3.30
N LEU A 182 3.66 -7.15 4.56
CA LEU A 182 2.75 -6.15 5.15
C LEU A 182 2.67 -4.87 4.33
N GLN A 183 3.83 -4.39 3.84
CA GLN A 183 3.92 -3.18 3.03
C GLN A 183 3.31 -3.38 1.63
N GLN A 184 3.53 -4.55 1.01
CA GLN A 184 2.92 -4.89 -0.29
C GLN A 184 1.41 -5.02 -0.21
N ALA A 185 0.89 -5.49 0.93
CA ALA A 185 -0.53 -5.60 1.23
C ALA A 185 -1.18 -4.28 1.66
N ASN A 186 -0.40 -3.20 1.82
CA ASN A 186 -0.85 -1.90 2.34
C ASN A 186 -1.44 -1.96 3.77
N ILE A 187 -1.15 -3.01 4.54
CA ILE A 187 -1.67 -3.18 5.92
C ILE A 187 -0.64 -2.84 7.00
N LEU A 188 0.60 -2.53 6.62
CA LEU A 188 1.65 -2.18 7.58
C LEU A 188 1.24 -1.03 8.53
N PRO A 189 0.61 0.08 8.09
CA PRO A 189 0.22 1.16 9.00
C PRO A 189 -0.76 0.73 10.10
N VAL A 190 -1.78 -0.04 9.71
CA VAL A 190 -2.78 -0.60 10.63
C VAL A 190 -2.12 -1.57 11.59
N TYR A 191 -1.30 -2.47 11.04
CA TYR A 191 -0.56 -3.44 11.83
C TYR A 191 0.36 -2.76 12.85
N MET A 192 1.07 -1.70 12.44
CA MET A 192 1.93 -0.96 13.34
C MET A 192 1.14 -0.31 14.48
N THR A 193 -0.03 0.24 14.17
CA THR A 193 -0.91 0.84 15.18
C THR A 193 -1.33 -0.20 16.21
N LEU A 194 -1.72 -1.41 15.77
CA LEU A 194 -2.16 -2.46 16.69
C LEU A 194 -1.02 -3.01 17.57
N PHE A 195 0.20 -3.09 17.04
CA PHE A 195 1.32 -3.77 17.70
C PHE A 195 2.26 -2.84 18.46
N PHE A 196 2.35 -1.56 18.09
CA PHE A 196 3.31 -0.62 18.65
C PHE A 196 2.68 0.57 19.38
N ASP A 197 1.36 0.60 19.61
CA ASP A 197 0.71 1.71 20.35
C ASP A 197 1.19 1.82 21.81
N ASN A 198 1.58 0.70 22.44
CA ASN A 198 1.95 0.63 23.85
C ASN A 198 3.40 0.17 24.05
N SER A 199 4.33 1.14 24.01
CA SER A 199 5.77 0.90 24.15
C SER A 199 6.21 0.70 25.60
N GLN A 200 6.14 -0.53 26.15
CA GLN A 200 6.95 -1.00 27.30
C GLN A 200 7.05 -2.53 27.34
N SER A 201 7.46 -3.18 26.24
CA SER A 201 7.66 -4.63 26.22
C SER A 201 9.08 -4.98 25.79
N ASP A 202 9.58 -6.11 26.31
CA ASP A 202 10.83 -6.71 25.89
C ASP A 202 10.89 -6.81 24.35
N PRO A 203 11.91 -6.25 23.68
CA PRO A 203 11.98 -6.27 22.22
C PRO A 203 12.01 -7.69 21.64
N LEU A 204 12.51 -8.69 22.36
CA LEU A 204 12.45 -10.09 21.93
C LEU A 204 11.02 -10.63 21.97
N LEU A 205 10.25 -10.30 23.00
CA LEU A 205 8.85 -10.70 23.09
C LEU A 205 8.01 -10.05 21.98
N VAL A 206 8.25 -8.76 21.69
CA VAL A 206 7.58 -8.06 20.57
C VAL A 206 7.93 -8.72 19.24
N LEU A 207 9.20 -9.07 19.04
CA LEU A 207 9.67 -9.80 17.87
C LEU A 207 9.01 -11.19 17.74
N GLU A 208 8.96 -11.95 18.82
CA GLU A 208 8.32 -13.28 18.85
C GLU A 208 6.84 -13.17 18.51
N ASN A 209 6.12 -12.20 19.08
CA ASN A 209 4.72 -11.95 18.77
C ASN A 209 4.51 -11.56 17.30
N LEU A 210 5.39 -10.72 16.74
CA LEU A 210 5.35 -10.32 15.33
C LEU A 210 5.61 -11.52 14.39
N LEU A 211 6.48 -12.44 14.77
CA LEU A 211 6.77 -13.62 13.96
C LEU A 211 5.68 -14.69 14.11
N ALA A 212 5.12 -14.84 15.31
CA ALA A 212 4.05 -15.78 15.61
C ALA A 212 2.73 -15.38 14.92
N SER A 213 2.46 -14.09 14.75
CA SER A 213 1.32 -13.60 13.98
C SER A 213 1.45 -13.84 12.46
N PHE A 214 2.62 -14.29 11.99
CA PHE A 214 2.91 -14.65 10.60
C PHE A 214 3.37 -16.11 10.46
N PRO A 215 2.51 -17.08 10.78
CA PRO A 215 2.87 -18.48 10.72
C PRO A 215 3.15 -18.91 9.27
N LYS A 216 4.15 -19.78 9.06
CA LYS A 216 4.54 -20.23 7.71
C LYS A 216 3.40 -20.86 6.90
N LYS A 217 2.41 -21.45 7.58
CA LYS A 217 1.22 -22.06 6.95
C LYS A 217 0.44 -21.04 6.08
N ASP A 218 0.51 -19.76 6.45
CA ASP A 218 -0.27 -18.68 5.85
C ASP A 218 0.41 -18.01 4.65
N GLU A 219 1.72 -18.24 4.45
CA GLU A 219 2.49 -17.58 3.39
C GLU A 219 1.89 -17.82 2.00
N LYS A 220 1.56 -19.08 1.69
CA LYS A 220 1.02 -19.45 0.38
C LYS A 220 -0.29 -18.70 0.09
N VAL A 221 -1.17 -18.66 1.09
CA VAL A 221 -2.47 -17.98 0.98
C VAL A 221 -2.24 -16.48 0.77
N LEU A 222 -1.37 -15.88 1.57
CA LEU A 222 -1.06 -14.46 1.51
C LEU A 222 -0.45 -14.04 0.16
N PHE A 223 0.47 -14.84 -0.40
CA PHE A 223 1.03 -14.59 -1.72
C PHE A 223 -0.02 -14.66 -2.83
N GLU A 224 -0.98 -15.58 -2.75
CA GLU A 224 -2.08 -15.61 -3.71
C GLU A 224 -3.00 -14.41 -3.54
N ILE A 225 -3.33 -13.95 -2.33
CA ILE A 225 -4.12 -12.72 -2.12
C ILE A 225 -3.40 -11.53 -2.75
N LEU A 226 -2.12 -11.33 -2.46
CA LEU A 226 -1.31 -10.23 -3.01
C LEU A 226 -1.24 -10.26 -4.54
N LYS A 227 -1.15 -11.45 -5.13
CA LYS A 227 -1.15 -11.64 -6.57
C LYS A 227 -2.49 -11.22 -7.18
N GLN A 228 -3.60 -11.56 -6.55
CA GLN A 228 -4.94 -11.14 -6.98
C GLN A 228 -5.16 -9.64 -6.79
N GLN A 229 -4.75 -9.06 -5.65
CA GLN A 229 -4.78 -7.61 -5.40
C GLN A 229 -4.04 -6.84 -6.49
N LYS A 230 -2.84 -7.30 -6.87
CA LYS A 230 -2.08 -6.71 -7.96
C LYS A 230 -2.78 -6.85 -9.32
N ALA A 231 -3.49 -7.94 -9.56
CA ALA A 231 -4.27 -8.12 -10.78
C ALA A 231 -5.47 -7.17 -10.85
N ILE A 232 -6.14 -6.93 -9.71
CA ILE A 232 -7.24 -5.96 -9.57
C ILE A 232 -6.75 -4.54 -9.86
N SER A 233 -5.62 -4.12 -9.25
CA SER A 233 -5.05 -2.78 -9.44
C SER A 233 -4.66 -2.43 -10.89
N LYS A 234 -4.62 -3.43 -11.77
CA LYS A 234 -4.30 -3.28 -13.20
C LYS A 234 -5.54 -3.30 -14.11
N GLU A 235 -6.74 -3.33 -13.53
CA GLU A 235 -7.97 -3.33 -14.31
C GLU A 235 -8.05 -2.10 -15.21
N ASN A 236 -8.49 -2.29 -16.46
CA ASN A 236 -8.61 -1.18 -17.40
C ASN A 236 -9.96 -0.48 -17.21
N LEU A 237 -10.04 0.40 -16.20
CA LEU A 237 -11.25 1.17 -15.89
C LEU A 237 -11.71 2.05 -17.06
N SER A 238 -10.80 2.52 -17.91
CA SER A 238 -11.17 3.32 -19.09
C SER A 238 -11.97 2.54 -20.13
N GLY A 239 -11.86 1.21 -20.13
CA GLY A 239 -12.59 0.34 -21.05
C GLY A 239 -14.11 0.37 -20.83
N PHE A 240 -14.56 0.71 -19.63
CA PHE A 240 -15.99 0.79 -19.28
C PHE A 240 -16.69 2.04 -19.81
N SER A 241 -15.94 3.07 -20.21
CA SER A 241 -16.51 4.33 -20.70
C SER A 241 -16.83 4.33 -22.19
N HIS A 242 -16.53 3.26 -22.94
CA HIS A 242 -16.75 3.23 -24.40
C HIS A 242 -17.41 1.92 -24.85
N PRO A 243 -18.44 1.96 -25.74
CA PRO A 243 -19.14 0.76 -26.21
C PRO A 243 -18.20 -0.33 -26.76
N ASP A 244 -17.26 0.05 -27.63
CA ASP A 244 -16.34 -0.90 -28.29
C ASP A 244 -15.42 -1.67 -27.35
N THR A 245 -15.11 -1.12 -26.18
CA THR A 245 -14.21 -1.73 -25.20
C THR A 245 -14.91 -2.29 -23.97
N PHE A 246 -16.20 -1.96 -23.79
CA PHE A 246 -16.97 -2.30 -22.61
C PHE A 246 -17.00 -3.81 -22.38
N GLU A 247 -17.38 -4.60 -23.39
CA GLU A 247 -17.54 -6.05 -23.24
C GLU A 247 -16.23 -6.72 -22.78
N LYS A 248 -15.11 -6.36 -23.39
CA LYS A 248 -13.80 -6.90 -23.02
C LYS A 248 -13.40 -6.51 -21.59
N ALA A 249 -13.66 -5.27 -21.17
CA ALA A 249 -13.37 -4.81 -19.82
C ALA A 249 -14.25 -5.52 -18.79
N PHE A 250 -15.55 -5.65 -19.10
CA PHE A 250 -16.52 -6.31 -18.23
C PHE A 250 -16.26 -7.81 -18.10
N GLU A 251 -15.98 -8.52 -19.20
CA GLU A 251 -15.55 -9.92 -19.17
C GLU A 251 -14.28 -10.10 -18.33
N SER A 252 -13.31 -9.19 -18.44
CA SER A 252 -12.09 -9.25 -17.63
C SER A 252 -12.39 -9.13 -16.13
N LEU A 253 -13.30 -8.24 -15.76
CA LEU A 253 -13.74 -8.04 -14.37
C LEU A 253 -14.49 -9.27 -13.85
N GLN A 254 -15.39 -9.85 -14.66
CA GLN A 254 -16.12 -11.07 -14.30
C GLN A 254 -15.20 -12.29 -14.14
N VAL A 255 -14.18 -12.42 -14.99
CA VAL A 255 -13.16 -13.49 -14.85
C VAL A 255 -12.41 -13.31 -13.54
N LYS A 256 -11.99 -12.09 -13.19
CA LYS A 256 -11.33 -11.81 -11.90
C LYS A 256 -12.24 -12.13 -10.72
N GLN A 257 -13.52 -11.75 -10.78
CA GLN A 257 -14.49 -12.10 -9.75
C GLN A 257 -14.56 -13.61 -9.53
N LYS A 258 -14.70 -14.39 -10.61
CA LYS A 258 -14.74 -15.86 -10.52
C LYS A 258 -13.45 -16.43 -9.95
N GLN A 259 -12.29 -15.91 -10.37
CA GLN A 259 -10.99 -16.30 -9.83
C GLN A 259 -10.89 -16.01 -8.33
N ILE A 260 -11.33 -14.83 -7.90
CA ILE A 260 -11.37 -14.44 -6.49
C ILE A 260 -12.29 -15.39 -5.73
N LEU A 261 -13.53 -15.63 -6.18
CA LEU A 261 -14.53 -16.37 -5.41
C LEU A 261 -14.42 -17.90 -5.47
N ARG A 262 -13.85 -18.47 -6.54
CA ARG A 262 -13.95 -19.92 -6.83
C ARG A 262 -12.61 -20.62 -7.10
N GLU A 263 -11.61 -19.93 -7.66
CA GLU A 263 -10.43 -20.59 -8.25
C GLU A 263 -9.08 -20.06 -7.72
N GLY A 264 -9.10 -19.16 -6.73
CA GLY A 264 -7.94 -18.35 -6.35
C GLY A 264 -7.66 -18.30 -4.85
N ALA A 265 -7.14 -17.16 -4.40
CA ALA A 265 -6.61 -16.94 -3.05
C ALA A 265 -7.59 -17.28 -1.90
N PHE A 266 -8.88 -17.24 -2.20
CA PHE A 266 -9.94 -17.51 -1.27
C PHE A 266 -10.48 -18.94 -1.29
N GLN A 267 -10.01 -19.78 -2.22
CA GLN A 267 -10.38 -21.18 -2.25
C GLN A 267 -9.85 -21.85 -0.98
N GLY A 268 -10.74 -22.16 -0.05
CA GLY A 268 -10.41 -22.56 1.30
C GLY A 268 -10.50 -21.41 2.30
N LEU A 269 -9.80 -20.28 2.09
CA LEU A 269 -9.74 -19.20 3.09
C LEU A 269 -11.10 -18.60 3.47
N LEU A 270 -12.02 -18.44 2.51
CA LEU A 270 -13.36 -17.89 2.82
C LEU A 270 -14.32 -18.93 3.38
N THR A 271 -13.91 -20.10 3.84
CA THR A 271 -14.82 -20.84 4.73
C THR A 271 -14.76 -20.21 6.12
N ARG A 272 -15.87 -20.17 6.84
CA ARG A 272 -15.91 -19.68 8.23
C ARG A 272 -14.85 -20.32 9.13
N GLU A 273 -14.57 -21.61 8.95
CA GLU A 273 -13.53 -22.34 9.68
C GLU A 273 -12.13 -21.81 9.35
N ASN A 274 -11.78 -21.73 8.06
CA ASN A 274 -10.45 -21.30 7.63
C ASN A 274 -10.22 -19.80 7.85
N TRP A 275 -11.27 -18.98 7.74
CA TRP A 275 -11.20 -17.56 8.07
C TRP A 275 -10.85 -17.35 9.54
N ASN A 276 -11.45 -18.13 10.44
CA ASN A 276 -11.18 -18.04 11.88
C ASN A 276 -9.81 -18.62 12.26
N ASP A 277 -9.32 -19.64 11.54
CA ASP A 277 -7.96 -20.21 11.73
C ASP A 277 -6.84 -19.37 11.09
N ALA A 278 -7.19 -18.45 10.18
CA ALA A 278 -6.23 -17.58 9.51
C ALA A 278 -5.66 -16.51 10.45
N SER A 279 -4.35 -16.27 10.34
CA SER A 279 -3.71 -15.20 11.10
C SER A 279 -4.29 -13.82 10.75
N SER A 280 -4.15 -12.88 11.69
CA SER A 280 -4.63 -11.50 11.49
C SER A 280 -4.09 -10.85 10.21
N PRO A 281 -2.81 -10.99 9.83
CA PRO A 281 -2.31 -10.46 8.57
C PRO A 281 -2.99 -11.00 7.32
N VAL A 282 -3.31 -12.30 7.29
CA VAL A 282 -4.06 -12.90 6.16
C VAL A 282 -5.44 -12.28 6.10
N ARG A 283 -6.14 -12.19 7.23
CA ARG A 283 -7.47 -11.58 7.30
C ARG A 283 -7.45 -10.11 6.87
N PHE A 284 -6.52 -9.31 7.38
CA PHE A 284 -6.40 -7.91 6.98
C PHE A 284 -6.06 -7.74 5.50
N THR A 285 -5.14 -8.55 4.96
CA THR A 285 -4.79 -8.48 3.53
C THR A 285 -5.96 -8.91 2.65
N ALA A 286 -6.72 -9.93 3.08
CA ALA A 286 -7.95 -10.33 2.42
C ALA A 286 -8.99 -9.20 2.41
N LEU A 287 -9.23 -8.55 3.56
CA LEU A 287 -10.15 -7.42 3.68
C LEU A 287 -9.74 -6.26 2.77
N GLU A 288 -8.47 -5.85 2.78
CA GLU A 288 -7.97 -4.79 1.89
C GLU A 288 -8.16 -5.16 0.41
N MET A 289 -7.88 -6.40 0.02
CA MET A 289 -8.12 -6.84 -1.36
C MET A 289 -9.61 -6.82 -1.72
N MET A 290 -10.50 -7.23 -0.81
CA MET A 290 -11.96 -7.17 -1.04
C MET A 290 -12.45 -5.73 -1.17
N LYS A 291 -11.90 -4.82 -0.37
CA LYS A 291 -12.14 -3.38 -0.50
C LYS A 291 -11.66 -2.86 -1.86
N ASP A 292 -10.42 -3.14 -2.27
CA ASP A 292 -9.88 -2.74 -3.58
C ASP A 292 -10.74 -3.26 -4.73
N PHE A 293 -11.27 -4.48 -4.60
CA PHE A 293 -12.15 -5.07 -5.60
C PHE A 293 -13.53 -4.42 -5.64
N THR A 294 -14.09 -4.11 -4.48
CA THR A 294 -15.35 -3.35 -4.31
C THR A 294 -15.22 -1.95 -4.91
N ASP A 295 -14.10 -1.26 -4.64
CA ASP A 295 -13.76 0.04 -5.22
C ASP A 295 -13.60 -0.06 -6.75
N THR A 296 -13.05 -1.16 -7.27
CA THR A 296 -12.92 -1.39 -8.71
C THR A 296 -14.28 -1.52 -9.41
N PHE A 297 -15.23 -2.25 -8.81
CA PHE A 297 -16.60 -2.33 -9.31
C PHE A 297 -17.31 -0.97 -9.29
N ASP A 298 -17.21 -0.24 -8.18
CA ASP A 298 -17.78 1.12 -8.04
C ASP A 298 -17.24 2.06 -9.13
N LEU A 299 -15.92 2.10 -9.32
CA LEU A 299 -15.28 2.93 -10.33
C LEU A 299 -15.68 2.50 -11.75
N ALA A 300 -15.77 1.21 -12.04
CA ALA A 300 -16.19 0.71 -13.35
C ALA A 300 -17.64 1.11 -13.68
N ILE A 301 -18.56 0.97 -12.72
CA ILE A 301 -19.96 1.40 -12.85
C ILE A 301 -20.04 2.91 -13.06
N LYS A 302 -19.34 3.70 -12.24
CA LYS A 302 -19.29 5.16 -12.38
C LYS A 302 -18.71 5.60 -13.74
N ALA A 303 -17.66 4.92 -14.21
CA ALA A 303 -17.04 5.19 -15.50
C ALA A 303 -18.01 4.93 -16.68
N MET A 304 -18.83 3.89 -16.59
CA MET A 304 -19.89 3.60 -17.57
C MET A 304 -21.02 4.65 -17.49
N LYS A 305 -21.54 4.96 -16.29
CA LYS A 305 -22.61 5.95 -16.09
C LYS A 305 -22.23 7.35 -16.58
N ALA A 306 -20.99 7.77 -16.31
CA ALA A 306 -20.47 9.08 -16.69
C ALA A 306 -20.12 9.20 -18.18
N SER A 307 -20.12 8.08 -18.92
CA SER A 307 -19.76 8.10 -20.33
C SER A 307 -20.76 8.91 -21.18
N PRO A 308 -20.27 9.74 -22.11
CA PRO A 308 -21.12 10.40 -23.10
C PRO A 308 -21.44 9.51 -24.30
N HIS A 309 -20.84 8.31 -24.40
CA HIS A 309 -20.94 7.43 -25.57
C HIS A 309 -22.11 6.44 -25.48
N PHE A 310 -22.75 6.31 -24.32
CA PHE A 310 -23.95 5.51 -24.13
C PHE A 310 -25.17 6.42 -24.00
N THR A 311 -26.29 6.01 -24.61
CA THR A 311 -27.59 6.63 -24.32
C THR A 311 -28.02 6.30 -22.89
N GLU A 312 -28.94 7.07 -22.31
CA GLU A 312 -29.44 6.80 -20.96
C GLU A 312 -30.08 5.41 -20.85
N GLU A 313 -30.86 4.98 -21.85
CA GLU A 313 -31.44 3.63 -21.90
C GLU A 313 -30.36 2.53 -21.90
N GLN A 314 -29.30 2.70 -22.71
CA GLN A 314 -28.17 1.77 -22.71
C GLN A 314 -27.47 1.73 -21.36
N LYS A 315 -27.29 2.88 -20.70
CA LYS A 315 -26.69 2.94 -19.36
C LYS A 315 -27.52 2.19 -18.34
N VAL A 316 -28.85 2.27 -18.37
CA VAL A 316 -29.72 1.51 -17.44
C VAL A 316 -29.52 0.00 -17.64
N GLN A 317 -29.53 -0.47 -18.89
CA GLN A 317 -29.30 -1.89 -19.22
C GLN A 317 -27.93 -2.37 -18.73
N LEU A 318 -26.87 -1.62 -19.05
CA LEU A 318 -25.52 -1.94 -18.62
C LEU A 318 -25.36 -1.85 -17.11
N PHE A 319 -25.99 -0.88 -16.46
CA PHE A 319 -25.96 -0.72 -15.01
C PHE A 319 -26.56 -1.94 -14.33
N LYS A 320 -27.78 -2.34 -14.70
CA LYS A 320 -28.43 -3.55 -14.18
C LYS A 320 -27.55 -4.79 -14.41
N ARG A 321 -26.98 -4.93 -15.61
CA ARG A 321 -26.09 -6.03 -15.97
C ARG A 321 -24.81 -6.07 -15.12
N MET A 322 -24.23 -4.93 -14.77
CA MET A 322 -23.06 -4.84 -13.88
C MET A 322 -23.41 -5.05 -12.41
N LEU A 323 -24.63 -4.70 -11.99
CA LEU A 323 -25.10 -4.92 -10.62
C LEU A 323 -25.29 -6.39 -10.27
N MET A 324 -25.69 -7.23 -11.24
CA MET A 324 -25.86 -8.67 -11.00
C MET A 324 -24.59 -9.37 -10.47
N PRO A 325 -23.42 -9.30 -11.15
CA PRO A 325 -22.20 -9.85 -10.59
C PRO A 325 -21.79 -9.13 -9.30
N TYR A 326 -21.98 -7.81 -9.20
CA TYR A 326 -21.61 -7.10 -7.98
C TYR A 326 -22.43 -7.54 -6.75
N PHE A 327 -23.72 -7.83 -6.94
CA PHE A 327 -24.58 -8.43 -5.94
C PHE A 327 -24.18 -9.88 -5.61
N SER A 328 -23.81 -10.68 -6.62
CA SER A 328 -23.30 -12.04 -6.39
C SER A 328 -22.03 -12.05 -5.53
N LEU A 329 -21.18 -11.01 -5.63
CA LEU A 329 -20.04 -10.84 -4.71
C LEU A 329 -20.53 -10.68 -3.26
N LEU A 330 -21.53 -9.82 -3.02
CA LEU A 330 -22.11 -9.62 -1.68
C LEU A 330 -22.72 -10.92 -1.13
N GLN A 331 -23.52 -11.62 -1.93
CA GLN A 331 -24.11 -12.91 -1.56
C GLN A 331 -23.03 -13.91 -1.12
N GLU A 332 -22.02 -14.11 -1.96
CA GLU A 332 -20.97 -15.09 -1.71
C GLU A 332 -20.14 -14.74 -0.47
N LEU A 333 -19.81 -13.46 -0.24
CA LEU A 333 -19.09 -13.05 0.98
C LEU A 333 -19.95 -13.19 2.23
N THR A 334 -21.22 -12.84 2.13
CA THR A 334 -22.18 -12.97 3.22
C THR A 334 -22.34 -14.42 3.65
N ASP A 335 -22.52 -15.34 2.70
CA ASP A 335 -22.74 -16.76 2.98
C ASP A 335 -21.49 -17.47 3.52
N LYS A 336 -20.32 -17.04 3.06
CA LYS A 336 -19.05 -17.74 3.30
C LYS A 336 -18.26 -17.19 4.49
N VAL A 337 -18.27 -15.87 4.68
CA VAL A 337 -17.41 -15.17 5.64
C VAL A 337 -18.15 -14.81 6.92
N LEU A 338 -19.38 -14.30 6.80
CA LEU A 338 -20.12 -13.85 7.97
C LEU A 338 -20.64 -15.04 8.79
N PRO A 339 -20.55 -14.96 10.14
CA PRO A 339 -21.36 -15.79 11.01
C PRO A 339 -22.85 -15.71 10.64
N PRO A 340 -23.62 -16.81 10.68
CA PRO A 340 -25.08 -16.80 10.46
C PRO A 340 -25.81 -15.81 11.37
N ASP A 341 -25.22 -15.54 12.54
CA ASP A 341 -25.78 -14.68 13.59
C ASP A 341 -25.11 -13.30 13.62
N ALA A 342 -24.26 -12.95 12.63
CA ALA A 342 -23.53 -11.69 12.61
C ALA A 342 -24.47 -10.48 12.59
N PHE A 343 -25.57 -10.60 11.86
CA PHE A 343 -26.65 -9.64 11.84
C PHE A 343 -28.00 -10.37 11.80
N ASN A 344 -29.02 -9.76 12.40
CA ASN A 344 -30.38 -10.30 12.32
C ASN A 344 -30.91 -10.17 10.88
N ARG A 345 -31.52 -11.25 10.35
CA ARG A 345 -32.25 -11.28 9.08
C ARG A 345 -31.42 -11.00 7.81
N ILE A 346 -30.11 -11.26 7.82
CA ILE A 346 -29.24 -11.09 6.64
C ILE A 346 -29.82 -11.78 5.40
N SER A 347 -30.20 -13.05 5.52
CA SER A 347 -30.73 -13.84 4.40
C SER A 347 -32.00 -13.23 3.81
N ASP A 348 -32.89 -12.69 4.65
CA ASP A 348 -34.10 -11.99 4.20
C ASP A 348 -33.73 -10.72 3.42
N GLN A 349 -32.74 -9.96 3.91
CA GLN A 349 -32.29 -8.72 3.26
C GLN A 349 -31.61 -9.00 1.93
N VAL A 350 -30.73 -10.00 1.87
CA VAL A 350 -30.09 -10.46 0.63
C VAL A 350 -31.15 -10.89 -0.38
N TYR A 351 -32.12 -11.71 0.03
CA TYR A 351 -33.22 -12.15 -0.84
C TYR A 351 -34.08 -10.97 -1.33
N ALA A 352 -34.35 -9.98 -0.48
CA ALA A 352 -35.10 -8.79 -0.86
C ALA A 352 -34.34 -7.93 -1.89
N ILE A 353 -33.02 -7.75 -1.70
CA ILE A 353 -32.16 -7.03 -2.66
C ILE A 353 -32.20 -7.73 -4.02
N GLU A 354 -32.08 -9.07 -4.06
CA GLU A 354 -32.16 -9.86 -5.28
C GLU A 354 -33.48 -9.64 -6.03
N ARG A 355 -34.60 -9.78 -5.32
CA ARG A 355 -35.94 -9.59 -5.91
C ARG A 355 -36.15 -8.18 -6.45
N ILE A 356 -35.66 -7.16 -5.73
CA ILE A 356 -35.74 -5.78 -6.20
C ILE A 356 -34.91 -5.64 -7.47
N LEU A 357 -33.64 -6.08 -7.44
CA LEU A 357 -32.74 -6.02 -8.59
C LEU A 357 -33.35 -6.70 -9.82
N GLU A 358 -33.95 -7.88 -9.69
CA GLU A 358 -34.59 -8.60 -10.80
C GLU A 358 -35.81 -7.85 -11.36
N SER A 359 -36.66 -7.32 -10.48
CA SER A 359 -37.96 -6.72 -10.84
C SER A 359 -37.89 -5.30 -11.42
N ARG A 360 -36.80 -4.55 -11.19
CA ARG A 360 -36.69 -3.17 -11.71
C ARG A 360 -36.56 -3.14 -13.24
N SER A 361 -37.10 -2.08 -13.85
CA SER A 361 -36.95 -1.83 -15.29
C SER A 361 -35.47 -1.68 -15.65
N ASP A 362 -35.08 -2.22 -16.80
CA ASP A 362 -33.77 -2.06 -17.40
C ASP A 362 -33.75 -0.98 -18.50
N THR A 363 -34.86 -0.26 -18.70
CA THR A 363 -35.02 0.77 -19.75
C THR A 363 -35.39 2.15 -19.21
N ASP A 364 -35.77 2.24 -17.93
CA ASP A 364 -36.21 3.50 -17.30
C ASP A 364 -35.01 4.32 -16.79
N PRO A 365 -34.76 5.53 -17.33
CA PRO A 365 -33.63 6.37 -16.91
C PRO A 365 -33.66 6.81 -15.43
N GLU A 366 -34.83 6.84 -14.78
CA GLU A 366 -34.91 7.21 -13.36
C GLU A 366 -34.19 6.18 -12.47
N GLN A 367 -33.96 4.95 -12.95
CA GLN A 367 -33.21 3.93 -12.23
C GLN A 367 -31.73 4.29 -11.99
N LEU A 368 -31.17 5.25 -12.74
CA LEU A 368 -29.80 5.73 -12.58
C LEU A 368 -29.64 6.79 -11.46
N ARG A 369 -30.75 7.20 -10.85
CA ARG A 369 -30.80 8.24 -9.83
C ARG A 369 -31.16 7.64 -8.47
N PRO A 370 -30.68 8.24 -7.36
CA PRO A 370 -31.11 7.84 -6.03
C PRO A 370 -32.58 8.22 -5.84
N SER A 371 -33.33 7.42 -5.09
CA SER A 371 -34.67 7.82 -4.68
C SER A 371 -34.64 8.81 -3.51
N ALA A 372 -35.67 9.65 -3.38
CA ALA A 372 -35.67 10.75 -2.42
C ALA A 372 -35.71 10.30 -0.96
N ASP A 373 -36.35 9.17 -0.67
CA ASP A 373 -36.63 8.70 0.69
C ASP A 373 -35.76 7.50 1.12
N PHE A 374 -34.82 7.05 0.27
CA PHE A 374 -33.97 5.92 0.59
C PHE A 374 -32.87 6.30 1.58
N SER A 375 -32.81 5.58 2.70
CA SER A 375 -31.79 5.73 3.73
C SER A 375 -30.91 4.50 3.76
N VAL A 376 -29.70 4.64 3.20
CA VAL A 376 -28.72 3.54 3.17
C VAL A 376 -28.35 3.11 4.59
N ALA A 377 -28.18 4.05 5.52
CA ALA A 377 -27.84 3.75 6.91
C ALA A 377 -28.91 2.91 7.62
N ALA A 378 -30.19 3.11 7.25
CA ALA A 378 -31.28 2.33 7.80
C ALA A 378 -31.44 0.96 7.10
N ALA A 379 -31.08 0.85 5.82
CA ALA A 379 -31.16 -0.38 5.05
C ALA A 379 -29.91 -1.28 5.18
N ALA A 380 -28.78 -0.74 5.65
CA ALA A 380 -27.52 -1.47 5.77
C ALA A 380 -27.62 -2.64 6.77
N PHE A 381 -26.77 -3.65 6.55
CA PHE A 381 -26.67 -4.79 7.44
C PHE A 381 -26.37 -4.33 8.88
N GLY A 382 -27.12 -4.86 9.85
CA GLY A 382 -26.93 -4.55 11.27
C GLY A 382 -27.48 -3.19 11.74
N SER A 383 -28.17 -2.41 10.90
CA SER A 383 -28.69 -1.08 11.26
C SER A 383 -29.68 -1.05 12.43
N GLY A 384 -30.30 -2.20 12.77
CA GLY A 384 -31.34 -2.31 13.79
C GLY A 384 -32.69 -1.67 13.40
N ALA A 385 -32.75 -0.96 12.27
CA ALA A 385 -33.98 -0.42 11.71
C ALA A 385 -34.80 -1.50 10.99
N MET A 386 -36.10 -1.26 10.81
CA MET A 386 -36.94 -2.15 10.02
C MET A 386 -36.60 -2.00 8.53
N PHE A 387 -35.74 -2.88 8.02
CA PHE A 387 -35.35 -2.95 6.62
C PHE A 387 -36.53 -2.88 5.64
N ASP A 388 -37.66 -3.51 6.02
CA ASP A 388 -38.89 -3.56 5.23
C ASP A 388 -39.50 -2.17 4.95
N ILE A 389 -39.13 -1.13 5.72
CA ILE A 389 -39.59 0.26 5.55
C ILE A 389 -38.62 1.06 4.65
N HIS A 390 -37.37 0.62 4.52
CA HIS A 390 -36.31 1.30 3.79
C HIS A 390 -35.86 0.51 2.56
N LEU A 391 -36.81 -0.10 1.85
CA LEU A 391 -36.50 -0.88 0.65
C LEU A 391 -36.02 0.01 -0.50
N PRO A 392 -34.96 -0.39 -1.22
CA PRO A 392 -34.50 0.29 -2.43
C PRO A 392 -35.62 0.48 -3.47
N ALA A 393 -35.84 1.72 -3.91
CA ALA A 393 -36.84 2.04 -4.92
C ALA A 393 -36.24 2.00 -6.34
N TYR A 394 -34.99 2.41 -6.50
CA TYR A 394 -34.27 2.46 -7.78
C TYR A 394 -33.02 1.58 -7.80
N LEU A 395 -32.49 1.28 -8.99
CA LEU A 395 -31.23 0.52 -9.12
C LEU A 395 -30.04 1.25 -8.46
N GLU A 396 -30.04 2.58 -8.43
CA GLU A 396 -29.00 3.34 -7.71
C GLU A 396 -29.02 3.11 -6.20
N ASP A 397 -30.22 2.96 -5.62
CA ASP A 397 -30.38 2.63 -4.21
C ASP A 397 -29.79 1.24 -3.93
N VAL A 398 -30.09 0.27 -4.81
CA VAL A 398 -29.55 -1.10 -4.75
C VAL A 398 -28.03 -1.09 -4.86
N PHE A 399 -27.47 -0.36 -5.82
CA PHE A 399 -26.03 -0.19 -5.98
C PHE A 399 -25.37 0.34 -4.71
N THR A 400 -25.91 1.43 -4.17
CA THR A 400 -25.37 2.08 -2.97
C THR A 400 -25.46 1.15 -1.77
N LEU A 401 -26.56 0.41 -1.63
CA LEU A 401 -26.74 -0.57 -0.57
C LEU A 401 -25.76 -1.75 -0.68
N ILE A 402 -25.58 -2.31 -1.88
CA ILE A 402 -24.60 -3.38 -2.13
C ILE A 402 -23.21 -2.90 -1.76
N HIS A 403 -22.82 -1.71 -2.23
CA HIS A 403 -21.52 -1.13 -1.94
C HIS A 403 -21.29 -0.93 -0.44
N GLN A 404 -22.24 -0.33 0.28
CA GLN A 404 -22.11 -0.12 1.72
C GLN A 404 -22.05 -1.45 2.50
N ASN A 405 -22.89 -2.42 2.14
CA ASN A 405 -22.86 -3.74 2.80
C ASN A 405 -21.55 -4.48 2.50
N LEU A 406 -20.99 -4.39 1.30
CA LEU A 406 -19.67 -4.96 0.98
C LEU A 406 -18.52 -4.32 1.75
N LEU A 407 -18.64 -3.04 2.12
CA LEU A 407 -17.67 -2.36 2.99
C LEU A 407 -17.87 -2.68 4.48
N ALA A 408 -19.06 -3.13 4.86
CA ALA A 408 -19.41 -3.48 6.23
C ALA A 408 -19.14 -4.96 6.58
N VAL A 409 -19.25 -5.85 5.58
CA VAL A 409 -18.86 -7.28 5.63
C VAL A 409 -17.35 -7.39 5.76
#